data_AF-A0A0S6UE60-F1
#
_entry.id   AF-A0A0S6UE60-F1
#
_cell.length_a   1.000
_cell.length_b   1.000
_cell.length_c   1.000
_cell.angle_alpha   90.00
_cell.angle_beta   90.00
_cell.angle_gamma   90.00
#
_symmetry.space_group_name_H-M   'P 1'
#
loop_
_entity.id
_entity.type
_entity.pdbx_description
1 polymer ?
#
loop_
_entity_poly.entity_id
_entity_poly.type
_entity_poly.pdbx_seq_one_letter_code
_entity_poly.pdbx_strand_id
1 'polypeptide(L)'
;MEYRRRPFFRAGCMSLCLSQTRRVPGWMPSSSATTLIGYSICSVIDSRLPPDGARDLAAALGIELDTHGFCQTSPLSPVSTPQPGIFVAGAFSGPCDVIDAVTQGSAAATACAAWLKENGASPVKSPLLPPSSVAVDPSPRTGVFICGCDRLAANLDLKGLEEYCRSLPGVDMVQKLSLCDPPAGEQLLRAINENGLGRVVVAACSARALEPVLKARLDQAGLPGVGLKIVNILDHAARIYSGRVEMATRKAGDLVRMAIAGVKATVPYMNEEATVTPAALVIGGGAAGMTAALHLGDLGYEVHLVEKESQLGGNLLRMQRKLTIN
;
A
#
# COMPACT_ATOMS: atom_id res chain seq x y z
N MET A 1 8.60 16.22 37.97
CA MET A 1 9.19 16.01 36.64
C MET A 1 8.13 16.35 35.61
N GLU A 2 8.14 17.60 35.16
CA GLU A 2 7.16 18.17 34.23
C GLU A 2 7.62 17.87 32.81
N TYR A 3 6.92 16.95 32.13
CA TYR A 3 7.21 16.63 30.73
C TYR A 3 6.57 17.71 29.84
N ARG A 4 7.34 18.73 29.46
CA ARG A 4 6.91 19.75 28.50
C ARG A 4 6.61 19.09 27.15
N ARG A 5 5.32 19.03 26.79
CA ARG A 5 4.84 18.64 25.46
C ARG A 5 5.32 19.68 24.44
N ARG A 6 6.17 19.28 23.49
CA ARG A 6 6.37 20.03 22.24
C ARG A 6 5.26 19.67 21.25
N PRO A 7 4.75 20.62 20.45
CA PRO A 7 3.74 20.32 19.45
C PRO A 7 4.41 19.63 18.26
N PHE A 8 4.41 18.30 18.26
CA PHE A 8 4.56 17.54 17.02
C PHE A 8 3.21 17.58 16.32
N PHE A 9 3.16 18.10 15.09
CA PHE A 9 2.01 17.95 14.20
C PHE A 9 1.71 16.45 14.06
N ARG A 10 0.69 15.97 14.76
CA ARG A 10 0.15 14.61 14.67
C ARG A 10 -0.93 14.62 13.59
N ALA A 11 -0.58 14.20 12.39
CA ALA A 11 -1.57 13.90 11.36
C ALA A 11 -1.81 12.38 11.37
N GLY A 12 -2.86 11.95 12.08
CA GLY A 12 -3.35 10.58 11.98
C GLY A 12 -4.04 10.37 10.64
N CYS A 13 -3.59 9.41 9.83
CA CYS A 13 -4.28 9.02 8.61
C CYS A 13 -5.45 8.08 8.94
N MET A 14 -6.64 8.40 8.44
CA MET A 14 -7.81 7.52 8.49
C MET A 14 -8.01 6.82 7.15
N SER A 15 -8.24 5.51 7.18
CA SER A 15 -8.58 4.73 5.99
C SER A 15 -9.97 4.11 6.18
N LEU A 16 -10.93 4.52 5.36
CA LEU A 16 -12.31 4.04 5.41
C LEU A 16 -12.81 3.74 4.00
N CYS A 17 -13.49 2.62 3.81
CA CYS A 17 -14.13 2.29 2.53
C CYS A 17 -15.64 2.50 2.66
N LEU A 18 -16.21 3.43 1.89
CA LEU A 18 -17.64 3.74 1.89
C LEU A 18 -18.31 3.23 0.60
N SER A 19 -19.44 2.54 0.77
CA SER A 19 -20.40 2.32 -0.33
C SER A 19 -21.32 3.54 -0.48
N GLN A 20 -21.57 3.96 -1.73
CA GLN A 20 -22.24 5.25 -2.06
C GLN A 20 -23.74 5.35 -1.70
N THR A 21 -24.33 4.39 -0.98
CA THR A 21 -25.78 4.37 -0.75
C THR A 21 -26.26 5.38 0.30
N ARG A 22 -25.38 5.99 1.11
CA ARG A 22 -25.73 7.07 2.05
C ARG A 22 -25.03 8.39 1.70
N ARG A 23 -25.82 9.44 1.44
CA ARG A 23 -25.33 10.82 1.40
C ARG A 23 -25.04 11.30 2.82
N VAL A 24 -23.80 11.65 3.11
CA VAL A 24 -23.44 12.38 4.35
C VAL A 24 -23.79 13.86 4.13
N PRO A 25 -24.63 14.49 4.98
CA PRO A 25 -24.94 15.91 4.86
C PRO A 25 -23.66 16.76 4.95
N GLY A 26 -23.39 17.56 3.92
CA GLY A 26 -22.21 18.44 3.85
C GLY A 26 -21.06 17.95 2.96
N TRP A 27 -21.18 16.78 2.32
CA TRP A 27 -20.12 16.22 1.47
C TRP A 27 -20.63 15.99 0.03
N MET A 28 -20.02 16.66 -0.96
CA MET A 28 -20.30 16.46 -2.39
C MET A 28 -19.16 15.66 -3.04
N PRO A 29 -19.38 14.41 -3.48
CA PRO A 29 -18.41 13.72 -4.32
C PRO A 29 -18.53 14.20 -5.77
N SER A 30 -17.41 14.55 -6.39
CA SER A 30 -17.29 14.70 -7.84
C SER A 30 -17.14 13.30 -8.45
N SER A 31 -18.16 12.85 -9.19
CA SER A 31 -18.25 11.57 -9.92
C SER A 31 -18.74 10.33 -9.15
N SER A 32 -19.47 9.49 -9.89
CA SER A 32 -20.26 8.32 -9.49
C SER A 32 -19.44 7.04 -9.23
N ALA A 33 -18.29 7.17 -8.56
CA ALA A 33 -17.42 6.04 -8.21
C ALA A 33 -17.38 5.80 -6.70
N THR A 34 -17.38 4.52 -6.28
CA THR A 34 -17.14 4.09 -4.88
C THR A 34 -16.13 4.99 -4.18
N THR A 35 -16.58 5.69 -3.12
CA THR A 35 -15.70 6.58 -2.37
C THR A 35 -14.87 5.74 -1.41
N LEU A 36 -13.70 5.29 -1.87
CA LEU A 36 -12.63 4.93 -0.96
C LEU A 36 -12.17 6.24 -0.29
N ILE A 37 -12.47 6.45 1.00
CA ILE A 37 -11.79 7.49 1.78
C ILE A 37 -10.40 6.90 2.10
N GLY A 38 -9.54 6.91 1.08
CA GLY A 38 -8.17 6.46 1.15
C GLY A 38 -7.25 7.64 1.40
N TYR A 39 -6.98 7.99 2.67
CA TYR A 39 -5.71 8.62 2.97
C TYR A 39 -4.62 7.55 2.87
N SER A 40 -3.82 7.62 1.80
CA SER A 40 -2.74 6.68 1.53
C SER A 40 -1.60 6.84 2.53
N ILE A 41 -1.30 5.73 3.21
CA ILE A 41 0.02 5.17 3.54
C ILE A 41 1.00 6.07 4.33
N CYS A 42 1.31 5.60 5.55
CA CYS A 42 2.54 5.86 6.32
C CYS A 42 2.79 7.28 6.86
N SER A 43 1.97 7.75 7.80
CA SER A 43 2.51 8.48 8.94
C SER A 43 2.80 7.49 10.07
N VAL A 44 3.86 7.71 10.86
CA VAL A 44 4.16 6.93 12.06
C VAL A 44 2.92 6.96 12.95
N ILE A 45 2.15 5.88 12.91
CA ILE A 45 0.94 5.77 13.70
C ILE A 45 1.42 5.52 15.13
N ASP A 46 1.25 6.49 16.02
CA ASP A 46 1.18 6.20 17.44
C ASP A 46 -0.09 5.38 17.64
N SER A 47 0.02 4.08 17.36
CA SER A 47 -1.08 3.12 17.33
C SER A 47 -1.73 2.93 18.70
N ARG A 48 -1.23 3.62 19.73
CA ARG A 48 -1.74 3.60 21.11
C ARG A 48 -2.99 4.45 21.30
N LEU A 49 -3.30 5.35 20.36
CA LEU A 49 -4.45 6.25 20.47
C LEU A 49 -5.25 6.28 19.16
N PRO A 50 -6.58 6.46 19.24
CA PRO A 50 -7.40 6.63 18.04
C PRO A 50 -6.99 7.89 17.26
N PRO A 51 -7.18 7.91 15.93
CA PRO A 51 -6.85 9.07 15.10
C PRO A 51 -7.62 10.33 15.51
N ASP A 52 -7.01 11.50 15.33
CA ASP A 52 -7.70 12.78 15.55
C ASP A 52 -8.93 12.90 14.63
N GLY A 53 -10.09 13.28 15.20
CA GLY A 53 -11.37 13.33 14.49
C GLY A 53 -12.14 12.00 14.41
N ALA A 54 -11.63 10.90 15.01
CA ALA A 54 -12.27 9.58 14.93
C ALA A 54 -13.70 9.58 15.45
N ARG A 55 -13.96 10.36 16.51
CA ARG A 55 -15.30 10.52 17.10
C ARG A 55 -16.26 11.25 16.16
N ASP A 56 -15.79 12.30 15.50
CA ASP A 56 -16.61 13.08 14.58
C ASP A 56 -16.96 12.25 13.34
N LEU A 57 -15.98 11.51 12.80
CA LEU A 57 -16.19 10.59 11.69
C LEU A 57 -17.16 9.46 12.07
N ALA A 58 -16.98 8.86 13.25
CA ALA A 58 -17.84 7.79 13.74
C ALA A 58 -19.28 8.29 13.91
N ALA A 59 -19.49 9.48 14.47
CA ALA A 59 -20.79 10.10 14.60
C ALA A 59 -21.43 10.39 13.22
N ALA A 60 -20.66 10.92 12.27
CA ALA A 60 -21.16 11.22 10.92
C ALA A 60 -21.59 9.98 10.14
N LEU A 61 -20.96 8.83 10.39
CA LEU A 61 -21.21 7.58 9.68
C LEU A 61 -22.10 6.59 10.47
N GLY A 62 -22.43 6.92 11.72
CA GLY A 62 -23.15 6.04 12.62
C GLY A 62 -22.39 4.75 12.92
N ILE A 63 -21.09 4.87 13.17
CA ILE A 63 -20.18 3.77 13.55
C ILE A 63 -20.01 3.81 15.07
N GLU A 64 -20.10 2.65 15.73
CA GLU A 64 -19.82 2.54 17.16
C GLU A 64 -18.31 2.50 17.42
N LEU A 65 -17.88 3.12 18.52
CA LEU A 65 -16.51 3.09 18.98
C LEU A 65 -16.38 2.18 20.21
N ASP A 66 -15.22 1.53 20.35
CA ASP A 66 -14.87 0.77 21.54
C ASP A 66 -14.55 1.68 22.75
N THR A 67 -14.25 1.07 23.90
CA THR A 67 -13.91 1.78 25.14
C THR A 67 -12.64 2.63 25.02
N HIS A 68 -11.82 2.38 24.01
CA HIS A 68 -10.57 3.08 23.72
C HIS A 68 -10.71 4.14 22.62
N GLY A 69 -11.88 4.23 21.98
CA GLY A 69 -12.19 5.19 20.91
C GLY A 69 -11.81 4.72 19.50
N PHE A 70 -11.50 3.45 19.31
CA PHE A 70 -11.32 2.84 17.99
C PHE A 70 -12.64 2.33 17.42
N CYS A 71 -12.70 2.04 16.13
CA CYS A 71 -13.87 1.44 15.50
C CYS A 71 -14.20 0.09 16.14
N GLN A 72 -15.42 -0.05 16.68
CA GLN A 72 -15.90 -1.31 17.23
C GLN A 72 -16.03 -2.33 16.11
N THR A 73 -15.39 -3.49 16.25
CA THR A 73 -15.48 -4.61 15.30
C THR A 73 -15.68 -5.94 16.04
N SER A 74 -15.94 -7.01 15.28
CA SER A 74 -15.99 -8.37 15.82
C SER A 74 -14.66 -9.08 15.60
N PRO A 75 -14.16 -9.87 16.56
CA PRO A 75 -12.92 -10.65 16.37
C PRO A 75 -12.96 -11.64 15.20
N LEU A 76 -14.14 -12.06 14.75
CA LEU A 76 -14.30 -12.95 13.58
C LEU A 76 -14.54 -12.19 12.27
N SER A 77 -14.77 -10.88 12.35
CA SER A 77 -15.00 -10.00 11.19
C SER A 77 -14.32 -8.64 11.46
N PRO A 78 -12.98 -8.62 11.57
CA PRO A 78 -12.22 -7.48 12.11
C PRO A 78 -12.19 -6.25 11.19
N VAL A 79 -12.71 -6.36 9.97
CA VAL A 79 -12.80 -5.27 9.00
C VAL A 79 -14.23 -4.77 8.78
N SER A 80 -15.22 -5.45 9.38
CA SER A 80 -16.63 -5.11 9.26
C SER A 80 -17.06 -4.26 10.44
N THR A 81 -17.67 -3.12 10.15
CA THR A 81 -18.31 -2.32 11.20
C THR A 81 -19.73 -2.85 11.48
N PRO A 82 -20.35 -2.48 12.62
CA PRO A 82 -21.75 -2.81 12.88
C PRO A 82 -22.71 -2.18 11.86
N GLN A 83 -22.29 -1.12 11.17
CA GLN A 83 -23.07 -0.49 10.11
C GLN A 83 -22.86 -1.24 8.78
N PRO A 84 -23.92 -1.81 8.18
CA PRO A 84 -23.80 -2.49 6.89
C PRO A 84 -23.29 -1.55 5.79
N GLY A 85 -22.42 -2.07 4.91
CA GLY A 85 -21.83 -1.31 3.81
C GLY A 85 -20.71 -0.35 4.20
N ILE A 86 -20.30 -0.34 5.47
CA ILE A 86 -19.14 0.42 5.98
C ILE A 86 -18.08 -0.55 6.52
N PHE A 87 -16.85 -0.39 6.03
CA PHE A 87 -15.71 -1.24 6.38
C PHE A 87 -14.55 -0.41 6.90
N VAL A 88 -13.76 -0.99 7.80
CA VAL A 88 -12.62 -0.35 8.47
C VAL A 88 -11.33 -1.11 8.21
N ALA A 89 -10.22 -0.38 8.11
CA ALA A 89 -8.88 -0.95 8.05
C ALA A 89 -7.85 -0.02 8.68
N GLY A 90 -6.72 -0.59 9.09
CA GLY A 90 -5.57 0.14 9.61
C GLY A 90 -5.81 0.68 11.01
N ALA A 91 -5.22 1.83 11.32
CA ALA A 91 -5.16 2.34 12.68
C ALA A 91 -6.51 2.76 13.28
N PHE A 92 -7.56 2.90 12.47
CA PHE A 92 -8.88 3.18 13.00
C PHE A 92 -9.55 1.92 13.60
N SER A 93 -9.18 0.71 13.15
CA SER A 93 -9.64 -0.56 13.75
C SER A 93 -8.89 -0.95 15.03
N GLY A 94 -7.84 -0.21 15.39
CA GLY A 94 -7.04 -0.48 16.57
C GLY A 94 -5.53 -0.39 16.30
N PRO A 95 -4.70 -0.66 17.33
CA PRO A 95 -3.27 -0.67 17.18
C PRO A 95 -2.84 -1.74 16.15
N CYS A 96 -2.16 -1.34 15.08
CA CYS A 96 -1.72 -2.25 14.03
C CYS A 96 -0.36 -1.82 13.45
N ASP A 97 0.40 -2.77 12.91
CA ASP A 97 1.60 -2.44 12.13
C ASP A 97 1.27 -2.20 10.65
N VAL A 98 2.31 -1.93 9.84
CA VAL A 98 2.12 -1.66 8.40
C VAL A 98 1.60 -2.88 7.64
N ILE A 99 2.01 -4.08 8.03
CA ILE A 99 1.61 -5.33 7.38
C ILE A 99 0.16 -5.64 7.75
N ASP A 100 -0.22 -5.44 9.02
CA ASP A 100 -1.60 -5.56 9.47
C ASP A 100 -2.51 -4.58 8.74
N ALA A 101 -2.11 -3.31 8.61
CA ALA A 101 -2.89 -2.29 7.91
C ALA A 101 -3.11 -2.65 6.43
N VAL A 102 -2.07 -3.13 5.75
CA VAL A 102 -2.16 -3.59 4.35
C VAL A 102 -3.07 -4.82 4.23
N THR A 103 -2.95 -5.75 5.17
CA THR A 103 -3.76 -6.98 5.21
C THR A 103 -5.23 -6.65 5.45
N GLN A 104 -5.52 -5.81 6.44
CA GLN A 104 -6.86 -5.32 6.75
C GLN A 104 -7.44 -4.51 5.57
N GLY A 105 -6.63 -3.69 4.90
CA GLY A 105 -7.04 -2.97 3.70
C GLY A 105 -7.52 -3.92 2.59
N SER A 106 -6.79 -5.00 2.37
CA SER A 106 -7.15 -6.04 1.40
C SER A 106 -8.42 -6.79 1.80
N ALA A 107 -8.57 -7.11 3.09
CA ALA A 107 -9.76 -7.77 3.62
C ALA A 107 -11.01 -6.85 3.55
N ALA A 108 -10.88 -5.57 3.92
CA ALA A 108 -11.94 -4.57 3.82
C ALA A 108 -12.37 -4.34 2.37
N ALA A 109 -11.43 -4.30 1.43
CA ALA A 109 -11.73 -4.20 0.00
C ALA A 109 -12.50 -5.42 -0.51
N THR A 110 -12.12 -6.63 -0.08
CA THR A 110 -12.81 -7.88 -0.46
C THR A 110 -14.24 -7.91 0.11
N ALA A 111 -14.41 -7.57 1.39
CA ALA A 111 -15.72 -7.52 2.03
C ALA A 111 -16.63 -6.45 1.39
N CYS A 112 -16.06 -5.30 1.01
CA CYS A 112 -16.77 -4.27 0.27
C CYS A 112 -17.21 -4.75 -1.11
N ALA A 113 -16.33 -5.45 -1.85
CA ALA A 113 -16.66 -5.99 -3.16
C ALA A 113 -17.78 -7.05 -3.09
N ALA A 114 -17.75 -7.92 -2.09
CA ALA A 114 -18.82 -8.90 -1.83
C ALA A 114 -20.16 -8.19 -1.56
N TRP A 115 -20.17 -7.23 -0.64
CA TRP A 115 -21.37 -6.46 -0.31
C TRP A 115 -21.92 -5.69 -1.52
N LEU A 116 -21.05 -5.07 -2.32
CA LEU A 116 -21.45 -4.36 -3.53
C LEU A 116 -22.13 -5.29 -4.52
N LYS A 117 -21.56 -6.49 -4.75
CA LYS A 117 -22.13 -7.47 -5.66
C LYS A 117 -23.49 -7.97 -5.18
N GLU A 118 -23.63 -8.30 -3.90
CA GLU A 118 -24.91 -8.69 -3.29
C GLU A 118 -25.98 -7.60 -3.45
N ASN A 119 -25.58 -6.34 -3.43
CA ASN A 119 -26.45 -5.18 -3.59
C ASN A 119 -26.59 -4.72 -5.06
N GLY A 120 -26.29 -5.61 -6.03
CA GLY A 120 -26.55 -5.40 -7.45
C GLY A 120 -25.55 -4.49 -8.16
N ALA A 121 -24.43 -4.13 -7.52
CA ALA A 121 -23.37 -3.42 -8.21
C ALA A 121 -22.69 -4.35 -9.23
N SER A 122 -22.60 -3.90 -10.47
CA SER A 122 -21.81 -4.57 -11.49
C SER A 122 -20.36 -4.07 -11.41
N PRO A 123 -19.35 -4.96 -11.55
CA PRO A 123 -17.97 -4.52 -11.64
C PRO A 123 -17.84 -3.55 -12.83
N VAL A 124 -17.43 -2.32 -12.55
CA VAL A 124 -16.97 -1.43 -13.62
C VAL A 124 -15.65 -2.04 -14.09
N LYS A 125 -15.60 -2.52 -15.34
CA LYS A 125 -14.33 -2.85 -15.96
C LYS A 125 -13.50 -1.56 -15.87
N SER A 126 -12.43 -1.56 -15.07
CA SER A 126 -11.42 -0.52 -15.21
C SER A 126 -11.09 -0.43 -16.69
N PRO A 127 -11.00 0.78 -17.28
CA PRO A 127 -10.47 0.89 -18.63
C PRO A 127 -9.19 0.06 -18.66
N LEU A 128 -9.17 -0.98 -19.48
CA LEU A 128 -7.90 -1.62 -19.80
C LEU A 128 -7.05 -0.46 -20.29
N LEU A 129 -6.00 -0.13 -19.55
CA LEU A 129 -5.06 0.87 -20.00
C LEU A 129 -4.69 0.47 -21.42
N PRO A 130 -4.82 1.38 -22.40
CA PRO A 130 -4.53 1.02 -23.77
C PRO A 130 -3.13 0.39 -23.77
N PRO A 131 -2.96 -0.77 -24.43
CA PRO A 131 -1.65 -1.39 -24.53
C PRO A 131 -0.71 -0.30 -24.98
N SER A 132 0.29 -0.01 -24.16
CA SER A 132 1.11 1.16 -24.39
C SER A 132 1.86 0.99 -25.68
N SER A 133 1.34 1.60 -26.73
CA SER A 133 1.97 1.76 -28.03
C SER A 133 3.09 2.81 -27.95
N VAL A 134 3.65 3.03 -26.77
CA VAL A 134 4.73 3.99 -26.56
C VAL A 134 5.91 3.44 -27.34
N ALA A 135 6.26 4.14 -28.42
CA ALA A 135 7.47 3.87 -29.17
C ALA A 135 8.63 3.79 -28.17
N VAL A 136 9.25 2.62 -28.07
CA VAL A 136 10.38 2.41 -27.18
C VAL A 136 11.52 3.28 -27.71
N ASP A 137 11.82 4.38 -27.00
CA ASP A 137 13.02 5.17 -27.27
C ASP A 137 14.23 4.23 -27.16
N PRO A 138 15.09 4.12 -28.19
CA PRO A 138 16.29 3.29 -28.15
C PRO A 138 17.31 3.74 -27.09
N SER A 139 17.23 4.99 -26.60
CA SER A 139 18.13 5.53 -25.57
C SER A 139 17.37 6.30 -24.47
N PRO A 140 16.52 5.63 -23.67
CA PRO A 140 15.65 6.31 -22.73
C PRO A 140 16.45 6.95 -21.58
N ARG A 141 16.05 8.18 -21.25
CA ARG A 141 16.59 8.98 -20.15
C ARG A 141 16.37 8.27 -18.81
N THR A 142 17.37 8.35 -17.92
CA THR A 142 17.37 7.68 -16.62
C THR A 142 17.26 8.68 -15.47
N GLY A 143 16.18 8.59 -14.70
CA GLY A 143 16.02 9.34 -13.45
C GLY A 143 16.33 8.47 -12.23
N VAL A 144 17.02 9.06 -11.25
CA VAL A 144 17.30 8.46 -9.95
C VAL A 144 16.55 9.22 -8.86
N PHE A 145 15.71 8.52 -8.11
CA PHE A 145 14.96 9.09 -7.00
C PHE A 145 15.46 8.53 -5.69
N ILE A 146 15.89 9.40 -4.77
CA ILE A 146 16.44 9.02 -3.47
C ILE A 146 15.42 9.34 -2.39
N CYS A 147 15.07 8.35 -1.57
CA CYS A 147 14.12 8.54 -0.49
C CYS A 147 14.73 9.41 0.63
N GLY A 148 14.05 10.52 0.96
CA GLY A 148 14.52 11.52 1.92
C GLY A 148 14.07 11.33 3.36
N CYS A 149 13.46 10.20 3.73
CA CYS A 149 12.87 10.04 5.05
C CYS A 149 13.91 9.99 6.18
N ASP A 150 13.50 10.39 7.39
CA ASP A 150 14.36 10.49 8.58
C ASP A 150 15.13 9.20 8.90
N ARG A 151 14.53 8.03 8.61
CA ARG A 151 15.15 6.73 8.82
C ARG A 151 16.41 6.52 7.98
N LEU A 152 16.41 7.05 6.76
CA LEU A 152 17.58 7.00 5.87
C LEU A 152 18.56 8.10 6.25
N ALA A 153 18.07 9.33 6.48
CA ALA A 153 18.89 10.47 6.87
C ALA A 153 19.67 10.24 8.18
N ALA A 154 19.17 9.40 9.08
CA ALA A 154 19.84 9.07 10.34
C ALA A 154 21.17 8.30 10.16
N ASN A 155 21.33 7.55 9.06
CA ASN A 155 22.51 6.68 8.87
C ASN A 155 23.14 6.79 7.47
N LEU A 156 22.69 7.72 6.62
CA LEU A 156 23.22 7.97 5.28
C LEU A 156 23.46 9.46 5.08
N ASP A 157 24.58 9.80 4.43
CA ASP A 157 24.77 11.11 3.83
C ASP A 157 23.98 11.16 2.52
N LEU A 158 22.74 11.65 2.61
CA LEU A 158 21.87 11.78 1.45
C LEU A 158 22.37 12.82 0.45
N LYS A 159 23.07 13.87 0.89
CA LYS A 159 23.60 14.89 -0.01
C LYS A 159 24.75 14.32 -0.83
N GLY A 160 25.70 13.68 -0.17
CA GLY A 160 26.81 12.99 -0.83
C GLY A 160 26.31 11.88 -1.77
N LEU A 161 25.27 11.15 -1.39
CA LEU A 161 24.65 10.15 -2.27
C LEU A 161 23.99 10.79 -3.51
N GLU A 162 23.28 11.90 -3.36
CA GLU A 162 22.70 12.65 -4.49
C GLU A 162 23.80 13.13 -5.46
N GLU A 163 24.86 13.75 -4.94
CA GLU A 163 26.00 14.25 -5.74
C GLU A 163 26.72 13.10 -6.46
N TYR A 164 26.97 11.99 -5.77
CA TYR A 164 27.54 10.79 -6.36
C TYR A 164 26.67 10.27 -7.50
N CYS A 165 25.35 10.17 -7.31
CA CYS A 165 24.45 9.70 -8.36
C CYS A 165 24.44 10.62 -9.58
N ARG A 166 24.53 11.95 -9.39
CA ARG A 166 24.63 12.93 -10.50
C ARG A 166 25.93 12.75 -11.31
N SER A 167 27.00 12.29 -10.67
CA SER A 167 28.29 12.03 -11.32
C SER A 167 28.30 10.75 -12.17
N LEU A 168 27.32 9.86 -12.00
CA LEU A 168 27.31 8.57 -12.68
C LEU A 168 26.93 8.73 -14.16
N PRO A 169 27.60 8.00 -15.08
CA PRO A 169 27.33 8.11 -16.51
C PRO A 169 25.91 7.63 -16.83
N GLY A 170 25.21 8.36 -17.69
CA GLY A 170 23.85 8.08 -18.14
C GLY A 170 22.79 8.17 -17.03
N VAL A 171 23.00 9.05 -16.07
CA VAL A 171 21.96 9.58 -15.17
C VAL A 171 21.59 10.97 -15.67
N ASP A 172 20.33 11.17 -16.03
CA ASP A 172 19.81 12.44 -16.56
C ASP A 172 19.29 13.36 -15.46
N MET A 173 18.79 12.76 -14.38
CA MET A 173 18.14 13.47 -13.29
C MET A 173 18.35 12.75 -11.97
N VAL A 174 18.60 13.50 -10.90
CA VAL A 174 18.56 13.00 -9.53
C VAL A 174 17.65 13.90 -8.71
N GLN A 175 16.64 13.29 -8.08
CA GLN A 175 15.69 14.01 -7.24
C GLN A 175 15.51 13.29 -5.91
N LYS A 176 15.45 14.05 -4.81
CA LYS A 176 15.05 13.53 -3.52
C LYS A 176 13.55 13.66 -3.34
N LEU A 177 12.90 12.58 -2.92
CA LEU A 177 11.48 12.55 -2.59
C LEU A 177 11.29 11.78 -1.29
N SER A 178 10.38 12.23 -0.43
CA SER A 178 9.97 11.42 0.72
C SER A 178 8.86 10.47 0.27
N LEU A 179 9.22 9.30 -0.27
CA LEU A 179 8.28 8.37 -0.93
C LEU A 179 7.13 7.85 -0.05
N CYS A 180 7.24 8.01 1.26
CA CYS A 180 6.19 7.67 2.21
C CYS A 180 5.17 8.80 2.40
N ASP A 181 5.45 10.01 1.89
CA ASP A 181 4.57 11.16 2.06
C ASP A 181 3.45 11.11 1.01
N PRO A 182 2.21 11.54 1.34
CA PRO A 182 1.08 11.51 0.43
C PRO A 182 1.33 12.12 -0.98
N PRO A 183 2.00 13.28 -1.14
CA PRO A 183 2.20 13.87 -2.46
C PRO A 183 3.33 13.22 -3.27
N ALA A 184 4.18 12.38 -2.66
CA ALA A 184 5.40 11.91 -3.30
C ALA A 184 5.14 11.04 -4.54
N GLY A 185 4.03 10.30 -4.56
CA GLY A 185 3.62 9.53 -5.72
C GLY A 185 3.29 10.42 -6.93
N GLU A 186 2.57 11.52 -6.71
CA GLU A 186 2.28 12.48 -7.79
C GLU A 186 3.53 13.24 -8.24
N GLN A 187 4.39 13.63 -7.29
CA GLN A 187 5.65 14.30 -7.59
C GLN A 187 6.56 13.41 -8.45
N LEU A 188 6.62 12.12 -8.13
CA LEU A 188 7.35 11.13 -8.92
C LEU A 188 6.80 11.04 -10.36
N LEU A 189 5.48 10.90 -10.51
CA LEU A 189 4.85 10.80 -11.83
C LEU A 189 5.04 12.08 -12.67
N ARG A 190 4.88 13.26 -12.07
CA ARG A 190 5.14 14.54 -12.73
C ARG A 190 6.59 14.63 -13.19
N ALA A 191 7.54 14.29 -12.33
CA ALA A 191 8.96 14.32 -12.68
C ALA A 191 9.29 13.34 -13.82
N ILE A 192 8.69 12.16 -13.84
CA ILE A 192 8.87 11.18 -14.93
C ILE A 192 8.36 11.75 -16.25
N ASN A 193 7.15 12.33 -16.25
CA ASN A 193 6.53 12.85 -17.47
C ASN A 193 7.22 14.12 -17.98
N GLU A 194 7.45 15.12 -17.12
CA GLU A 194 8.06 16.41 -17.48
C GLU A 194 9.50 16.27 -18.00
N ASN A 195 10.25 15.27 -17.51
CA ASN A 195 11.62 15.02 -17.93
C ASN A 195 11.75 13.95 -19.01
N GLY A 196 10.64 13.33 -19.45
CA GLY A 196 10.63 12.27 -20.45
C GLY A 196 11.48 11.06 -20.04
N LEU A 197 11.33 10.60 -18.79
CA LEU A 197 12.12 9.48 -18.26
C LEU A 197 11.56 8.13 -18.73
N GLY A 198 12.37 7.36 -19.45
CA GLY A 198 12.04 5.98 -19.81
C GLY A 198 12.64 4.94 -18.86
N ARG A 199 13.52 5.36 -17.94
CA ARG A 199 14.13 4.50 -16.92
C ARG A 199 14.13 5.22 -15.57
N VAL A 200 13.75 4.49 -14.52
CA VAL A 200 13.60 5.03 -13.18
C VAL A 200 14.26 4.10 -12.17
N VAL A 201 15.21 4.65 -11.41
CA VAL A 201 15.82 3.97 -10.26
C VAL A 201 15.34 4.64 -8.99
N VAL A 202 14.78 3.89 -8.06
CA VAL A 202 14.24 4.39 -6.79
C VAL A 202 15.04 3.81 -5.62
N ALA A 203 15.87 4.62 -4.97
CA ALA A 203 16.65 4.24 -3.80
C ALA A 203 15.85 4.53 -2.53
N ALA A 204 15.35 3.48 -1.87
CA ALA A 204 14.41 3.61 -0.75
C ALA A 204 14.54 2.47 0.28
N CYS A 205 13.43 2.10 0.92
CA CYS A 205 13.32 0.95 1.81
C CYS A 205 13.13 -0.35 1.01
N SER A 206 12.12 -1.16 1.33
CA SER A 206 11.91 -2.45 0.68
C SER A 206 11.17 -2.33 -0.66
N ALA A 207 11.71 -2.97 -1.71
CA ALA A 207 11.02 -3.16 -2.98
C ALA A 207 9.68 -3.88 -2.79
N ARG A 208 9.56 -4.80 -1.82
CA ARG A 208 8.31 -5.54 -1.56
C ARG A 208 7.13 -4.63 -1.22
N ALA A 209 7.40 -3.48 -0.58
CA ALA A 209 6.37 -2.53 -0.20
C ALA A 209 6.09 -1.51 -1.32
N LEU A 210 7.14 -1.02 -1.99
CA LEU A 210 7.03 0.07 -2.96
C LEU A 210 6.71 -0.41 -4.38
N GLU A 211 7.19 -1.57 -4.79
CA GLU A 211 7.08 -2.03 -6.19
C GLU A 211 5.64 -2.18 -6.67
N PRO A 212 4.72 -2.85 -5.93
CA PRO A 212 3.34 -2.99 -6.38
C PRO A 212 2.63 -1.63 -6.50
N VAL A 213 2.89 -0.73 -5.54
CA VAL A 213 2.28 0.61 -5.49
C VAL A 213 2.78 1.47 -6.64
N LEU A 214 4.09 1.48 -6.90
CA LEU A 214 4.68 2.28 -7.96
C LEU A 214 4.32 1.75 -9.35
N LYS A 215 4.33 0.42 -9.55
CA LYS A 215 3.87 -0.19 -10.81
C LYS A 215 2.43 0.19 -11.11
N ALA A 216 1.51 -0.01 -10.17
CA ALA A 216 0.11 0.36 -10.35
C ALA A 216 -0.08 1.85 -10.68
N ARG A 217 0.71 2.74 -10.07
CA ARG A 217 0.68 4.19 -10.37
C ARG A 217 1.24 4.53 -11.75
N LEU A 218 2.34 3.89 -12.15
CA LEU A 218 2.90 4.04 -13.49
C LEU A 218 1.92 3.56 -14.55
N ASP A 219 1.30 2.40 -14.33
CA ASP A 219 0.26 1.86 -15.19
C ASP A 219 -0.89 2.87 -15.32
N GLN A 220 -1.47 3.33 -14.20
CA GLN A 220 -2.56 4.33 -14.19
C GLN A 220 -2.19 5.65 -14.88
N ALA A 221 -0.92 6.04 -14.87
CA ALA A 221 -0.41 7.24 -15.54
C ALA A 221 -0.14 7.01 -17.04
N GLY A 222 -0.38 5.81 -17.58
CA GLY A 222 -0.10 5.47 -18.97
C GLY A 222 1.40 5.30 -19.26
N LEU A 223 2.19 4.91 -18.25
CA LEU A 223 3.65 4.75 -18.30
C LEU A 223 4.13 3.32 -18.01
N PRO A 224 3.48 2.23 -18.48
CA PRO A 224 3.86 0.86 -18.15
C PRO A 224 5.20 0.44 -18.78
N GLY A 225 5.66 1.16 -19.82
CA GLY A 225 6.94 0.89 -20.50
C GLY A 225 8.18 1.46 -19.78
N VAL A 226 8.00 2.19 -18.68
CA VAL A 226 9.13 2.77 -17.93
C VAL A 226 9.86 1.66 -17.18
N GLY A 227 11.16 1.49 -17.47
CA GLY A 227 12.00 0.54 -16.76
C GLY A 227 12.16 0.95 -15.29
N LEU A 228 11.55 0.22 -14.37
CA LEU A 228 11.61 0.52 -12.93
C LEU A 228 12.58 -0.42 -12.21
N LYS A 229 13.49 0.15 -11.41
CA LYS A 229 14.33 -0.60 -10.46
C LYS A 229 14.29 0.04 -9.07
N ILE A 230 13.87 -0.72 -8.07
CA ILE A 230 13.88 -0.26 -6.68
C ILE A 230 15.10 -0.84 -5.97
N VAL A 231 15.81 0.01 -5.22
CA VAL A 231 17.05 -0.31 -4.51
C VAL A 231 16.81 -0.14 -3.02
N ASN A 232 16.96 -1.22 -2.25
CA ASN A 232 16.84 -1.16 -0.80
C ASN A 232 18.12 -0.62 -0.17
N ILE A 233 18.17 0.69 0.07
CA ILE A 233 19.28 1.36 0.76
C ILE A 233 19.03 1.47 2.27
N LEU A 234 17.85 1.12 2.76
CA LEU A 234 17.55 1.06 4.19
C LEU A 234 18.12 -0.21 4.82
N ASP A 235 17.55 -1.37 4.51
CA ASP A 235 17.90 -2.62 5.18
C ASP A 235 19.23 -3.18 4.67
N HIS A 236 19.62 -2.89 3.42
CA HIS A 236 20.87 -3.41 2.86
C HIS A 236 22.06 -2.44 2.99
N ALA A 237 21.86 -1.22 3.49
CA ALA A 237 22.95 -0.28 3.74
C ALA A 237 22.79 0.45 5.08
N ALA A 238 21.85 1.40 5.20
CA ALA A 238 21.70 2.27 6.37
C ALA A 238 21.61 1.50 7.70
N ARG A 239 20.85 0.40 7.74
CA ARG A 239 20.61 -0.40 8.95
C ARG A 239 21.79 -1.30 9.32
N ILE A 240 22.47 -1.88 8.34
CA ILE A 240 23.62 -2.79 8.55
C ILE A 240 24.84 -2.00 9.05
N TYR A 241 25.02 -0.79 8.53
CA TYR A 241 26.12 0.08 8.87
C TYR A 241 25.68 1.21 9.82
N SER A 242 24.73 0.92 10.71
CA SER A 242 24.26 1.89 11.71
C SER A 242 25.44 2.50 12.48
N GLY A 243 25.47 3.83 12.59
CA GLY A 243 26.59 4.58 13.20
C GLY A 243 27.87 4.67 12.34
N ARG A 244 27.90 4.10 11.14
CA ARG A 244 29.04 4.11 10.20
C ARG A 244 28.61 4.71 8.86
N VAL A 245 28.22 5.99 8.91
CA VAL A 245 27.56 6.74 7.81
C VAL A 245 28.35 6.69 6.50
N GLU A 246 29.68 6.82 6.55
CA GLU A 246 30.52 6.79 5.35
C GLU A 246 30.44 5.43 4.62
N MET A 247 30.57 4.32 5.36
CA MET A 247 30.43 2.98 4.79
C MET A 247 29.01 2.69 4.29
N ALA A 248 28.00 3.14 5.04
CA ALA A 248 26.60 3.02 4.65
C ALA A 248 26.33 3.74 3.33
N THR A 249 26.82 4.99 3.21
CA THR A 249 26.65 5.84 2.03
C THR A 249 27.38 5.28 0.82
N ARG A 250 28.63 4.80 1.01
CA ARG A 250 29.39 4.12 -0.05
C ARG A 250 28.64 2.89 -0.57
N LYS A 251 28.15 2.02 0.32
CA LYS A 251 27.39 0.83 -0.09
C LYS A 251 26.08 1.20 -0.78
N ALA A 252 25.36 2.21 -0.29
CA ALA A 252 24.15 2.70 -0.94
C ALA A 252 24.45 3.21 -2.36
N GLY A 253 25.54 3.95 -2.54
CA GLY A 253 26.04 4.40 -3.84
C GLY A 253 26.34 3.24 -4.78
N ASP A 254 27.06 2.21 -4.31
CA ASP A 254 27.35 1.02 -5.10
C ASP A 254 26.07 0.28 -5.54
N LEU A 255 25.10 0.12 -4.63
CA LEU A 255 23.81 -0.51 -4.94
C LEU A 255 23.03 0.29 -5.99
N VAL A 256 23.01 1.62 -5.88
CA VAL A 256 22.34 2.50 -6.85
C VAL A 256 23.05 2.46 -8.20
N ARG A 257 24.38 2.49 -8.22
CA ARG A 257 25.18 2.36 -9.44
C ARG A 257 24.91 1.02 -10.16
N MET A 258 24.84 -0.08 -9.42
CA MET A 258 24.47 -1.39 -9.96
C MET A 258 23.05 -1.38 -10.55
N ALA A 259 22.10 -0.72 -9.88
CA ALA A 259 20.74 -0.61 -10.38
C ALA A 259 20.62 0.25 -11.64
N ILE A 260 21.39 1.33 -11.74
CA ILE A 260 21.50 2.17 -12.96
C ILE A 260 22.05 1.34 -14.12
N ALA A 261 23.08 0.53 -13.88
CA ALA A 261 23.59 -0.39 -14.91
C ALA A 261 22.53 -1.43 -15.30
N GLY A 262 21.82 -2.00 -14.33
CA GLY A 262 20.75 -2.98 -14.57
C GLY A 262 19.59 -2.43 -15.39
N VAL A 263 19.05 -1.26 -15.02
CA VAL A 263 17.90 -0.66 -15.72
C VAL A 263 18.22 -0.25 -17.16
N LYS A 264 19.50 0.01 -17.47
CA LYS A 264 19.95 0.26 -18.85
C LYS A 264 19.93 -0.99 -19.72
N ALA A 265 20.21 -2.15 -19.13
CA ALA A 265 20.15 -3.44 -19.81
C ALA A 265 18.73 -4.02 -19.87
N THR A 266 17.80 -3.48 -19.08
CA THR A 266 16.40 -3.90 -19.08
C THR A 266 15.69 -3.42 -20.34
N VAL A 267 15.14 -4.36 -21.10
CA VAL A 267 14.15 -4.09 -22.15
C VAL A 267 12.79 -3.78 -21.50
N PRO A 268 12.02 -2.82 -22.03
CA PRO A 268 10.65 -2.58 -21.56
C PRO A 268 9.86 -3.89 -21.59
N TYR A 269 9.39 -4.32 -20.43
CA TYR A 269 8.59 -5.53 -20.31
C TYR A 269 7.21 -5.23 -20.87
N MET A 270 6.85 -5.87 -21.98
CA MET A 270 5.47 -5.89 -22.45
C MET A 270 4.72 -6.88 -21.56
N ASN A 271 3.61 -6.45 -20.97
CA ASN A 271 2.75 -7.36 -20.23
C ASN A 271 2.28 -8.46 -21.17
N GLU A 272 2.61 -9.72 -20.86
CA GLU A 272 2.01 -10.86 -21.53
C GLU A 272 0.58 -11.03 -21.01
N GLU A 273 -0.38 -11.04 -21.93
CA GLU A 273 -1.76 -11.37 -21.59
C GLU A 273 -1.85 -12.88 -21.33
N ALA A 274 -2.18 -13.24 -20.08
CA ALA A 274 -2.47 -14.61 -19.71
C ALA A 274 -3.98 -14.77 -19.47
N THR A 275 -4.56 -15.83 -20.02
CA THR A 275 -5.95 -16.21 -19.72
C THR A 275 -6.01 -16.78 -18.30
N VAL A 276 -6.73 -16.10 -17.42
CA VAL A 276 -6.97 -16.57 -16.04
C VAL A 276 -8.28 -17.36 -16.01
N THR A 277 -8.23 -18.60 -15.50
CA THR A 277 -9.46 -19.36 -15.22
C THR A 277 -10.16 -18.71 -14.03
N PRO A 278 -11.47 -18.39 -14.11
CA PRO A 278 -12.21 -17.71 -13.05
C PRO A 278 -12.60 -18.67 -11.90
N ALA A 279 -11.63 -19.44 -11.42
CA ALA A 279 -11.77 -20.40 -10.34
C ALA A 279 -10.58 -20.27 -9.37
N ALA A 280 -10.80 -20.59 -8.10
CA ALA A 280 -9.80 -20.53 -7.05
C ALA A 280 -9.65 -21.89 -6.35
N LEU A 281 -8.41 -22.23 -5.98
CA LEU A 281 -8.09 -23.35 -5.11
C LEU A 281 -7.66 -22.82 -3.75
N VAL A 282 -8.40 -23.17 -2.70
CA VAL A 282 -8.07 -22.85 -1.31
C VAL A 282 -7.55 -24.12 -0.64
N ILE A 283 -6.32 -24.05 -0.11
CA ILE A 283 -5.68 -25.18 0.58
C ILE A 283 -5.71 -24.92 2.08
N GLY A 284 -6.45 -25.76 2.81
CA GLY A 284 -6.68 -25.69 4.26
C GLY A 284 -8.05 -25.12 4.61
N GLY A 285 -8.92 -25.95 5.17
CA GLY A 285 -10.25 -25.65 5.69
C GLY A 285 -10.28 -25.10 7.12
N GLY A 286 -9.22 -24.43 7.57
CA GLY A 286 -9.20 -23.67 8.82
C GLY A 286 -9.99 -22.36 8.72
N ALA A 287 -10.00 -21.56 9.80
CA ALA A 287 -10.69 -20.25 9.84
C ALA A 287 -10.38 -19.37 8.61
N ALA A 288 -9.09 -19.20 8.30
CA ALA A 288 -8.64 -18.35 7.20
C ALA A 288 -9.09 -18.88 5.83
N GLY A 289 -8.97 -20.19 5.58
CA GLY A 289 -9.35 -20.77 4.30
C GLY A 289 -10.86 -20.81 4.09
N MET A 290 -11.64 -21.11 5.13
CA MET A 290 -13.10 -20.99 5.06
C MET A 290 -13.54 -19.56 4.77
N THR A 291 -12.96 -18.56 5.44
CA THR A 291 -13.25 -17.14 5.16
C THR A 291 -12.88 -16.75 3.73
N ALA A 292 -11.71 -17.18 3.23
CA ALA A 292 -11.30 -16.91 1.87
C ALA A 292 -12.25 -17.56 0.84
N ALA A 293 -12.62 -18.82 1.07
CA ALA A 293 -13.53 -19.56 0.19
C ALA A 293 -14.92 -18.93 0.14
N LEU A 294 -15.47 -18.52 1.29
CA LEU A 294 -16.76 -17.84 1.37
C LEU A 294 -16.72 -16.51 0.60
N HIS A 295 -15.75 -15.63 0.87
CA HIS A 295 -15.66 -14.35 0.16
C HIS A 295 -15.49 -14.51 -1.36
N LEU A 296 -14.69 -15.47 -1.81
CA LEU A 296 -14.54 -15.74 -3.24
C LEU A 296 -15.83 -16.30 -3.86
N GLY A 297 -16.56 -17.14 -3.12
CA GLY A 297 -17.88 -17.64 -3.49
C GLY A 297 -18.93 -16.53 -3.57
N ASP A 298 -18.97 -15.62 -2.61
CA ASP A 298 -19.85 -14.45 -2.61
C ASP A 298 -19.57 -13.56 -3.83
N LEU A 299 -18.28 -13.41 -4.19
CA LEU A 299 -17.84 -12.75 -5.42
C LEU A 299 -18.17 -13.55 -6.69
N GLY A 300 -18.62 -14.81 -6.59
CA GLY A 300 -19.15 -15.62 -7.69
C GLY A 300 -18.11 -16.42 -8.45
N TYR A 301 -16.91 -16.58 -7.86
CA TYR A 301 -15.90 -17.46 -8.41
C TYR A 301 -16.21 -18.91 -8.03
N GLU A 302 -15.85 -19.85 -8.91
CA GLU A 302 -15.81 -21.26 -8.54
C GLU A 302 -14.67 -21.48 -7.53
N VAL A 303 -14.94 -22.16 -6.41
CA VAL A 303 -13.93 -22.36 -5.35
C VAL A 303 -13.82 -23.84 -5.00
N HIS A 304 -12.62 -24.38 -5.13
CA HIS A 304 -12.26 -25.69 -4.60
C HIS A 304 -11.57 -25.52 -3.24
N LEU A 305 -12.18 -25.97 -2.15
CA LEU A 305 -11.57 -25.99 -0.82
C LEU A 305 -11.05 -27.39 -0.50
N VAL A 306 -9.74 -27.53 -0.32
CA VAL A 306 -9.09 -28.81 0.00
C VAL A 306 -8.62 -28.77 1.45
N GLU A 307 -9.18 -29.64 2.29
CA GLU A 307 -8.75 -29.85 3.67
C GLU A 307 -8.09 -31.23 3.78
N LYS A 308 -7.01 -31.31 4.57
CA LYS A 308 -6.26 -32.53 4.80
C LYS A 308 -7.02 -33.47 5.73
N GLU A 309 -7.63 -32.92 6.78
CA GLU A 309 -8.38 -33.66 7.78
C GLU A 309 -9.81 -33.97 7.31
N SER A 310 -10.51 -34.85 8.04
CA SER A 310 -11.89 -35.25 7.70
C SER A 310 -12.94 -34.18 8.01
N GLN A 311 -12.57 -33.08 8.66
CA GLN A 311 -13.49 -32.02 9.09
C GLN A 311 -12.84 -30.64 8.91
N LEU A 312 -13.65 -29.66 8.54
CA LEU A 312 -13.25 -28.25 8.50
C LEU A 312 -13.15 -27.66 9.91
N GLY A 313 -12.45 -26.53 10.04
CA GLY A 313 -12.31 -25.75 11.28
C GLY A 313 -10.87 -25.60 11.74
N GLY A 314 -10.00 -26.56 11.42
CA GLY A 314 -8.58 -26.52 11.79
C GLY A 314 -8.38 -26.27 13.28
N ASN A 315 -7.56 -25.28 13.64
CA ASN A 315 -7.29 -24.94 15.05
C ASN A 315 -8.52 -24.41 15.82
N LEU A 316 -9.59 -23.95 15.14
CA LEU A 316 -10.81 -23.52 15.82
C LEU A 316 -11.49 -24.67 16.57
N LEU A 317 -11.40 -25.90 16.06
CA LEU A 317 -11.96 -27.08 16.73
C LEU A 317 -11.29 -27.37 18.08
N ARG A 318 -10.08 -26.85 18.28
CA ARG A 318 -9.29 -27.01 19.52
C ARG A 318 -9.51 -25.85 20.50
N MET A 319 -10.21 -24.80 20.09
CA MET A 319 -10.49 -23.66 20.96
C MET A 319 -11.65 -23.98 21.91
N GLN A 320 -11.37 -24.00 23.21
CA GLN A 320 -12.41 -24.22 24.23
C GLN A 320 -13.13 -22.93 24.64
N ARG A 321 -12.44 -21.79 24.56
CA ARG A 321 -12.97 -20.46 24.93
C ARG A 321 -12.41 -19.39 24.01
N LYS A 322 -13.20 -18.35 23.79
CA LYS A 322 -12.77 -17.10 23.15
C LYS A 322 -12.39 -16.11 24.25
N LEU A 323 -11.21 -15.51 24.16
CA LEU A 323 -10.87 -14.36 25.00
C LEU A 323 -11.58 -13.14 24.45
N THR A 324 -12.60 -12.67 25.16
CA THR A 324 -13.20 -11.34 24.97
C THR A 324 -12.50 -10.38 25.90
N ILE A 325 -11.83 -9.38 25.33
CA ILE A 325 -11.30 -8.24 26.08
C ILE A 325 -12.50 -7.30 26.27
N ASN A 326 -13.02 -7.24 27.49
CA ASN A 326 -14.03 -6.25 27.92
C ASN A 326 -13.32 -5.03 28.52
#